data_AF-A0A926U7N6-F1
#
_entry.id   AF-A0A926U7N6-F1
#
_cell.length_a   1.000
_cell.length_b   1.000
_cell.length_c   1.000
_cell.angle_alpha   90.00
_cell.angle_beta   90.00
_cell.angle_gamma   90.00
#
_symmetry.space_group_name_H-M   'P 1'
#
loop_
_entity.id
_entity.type
_entity.pdbx_description
1 polymer ?
#
loop_
_entity_poly.entity_id
_entity_poly.type
_entity_poly.pdbx_seq_one_letter_code
_entity_poly.pdbx_strand_id
1 'polypeptide(L)'
;MARYTQYFTVAVPPDRFRQTLVDTLSSCNLDIIYDTQDYLMAREIPGGVPFAKLVTIEVLIDQTPESKIRLTCVAKNEELPLQRNNHCYQMFDQVNQAVSQNQTWQLLESITG
;
A
#
# COMPACT_ATOMS: atom_id res chain seq x y z
N MET A 1 -16.51 -1.71 8.94
CA MET A 1 -15.11 -1.57 8.51
C MET A 1 -15.03 -1.23 7.03
N ALA A 2 -14.23 -0.22 6.72
CA ALA A 2 -13.92 0.19 5.36
C ALA A 2 -12.71 -0.62 4.88
N ARG A 3 -12.81 -1.17 3.67
CA ARG A 3 -11.75 -1.94 3.04
C ARG A 3 -11.69 -1.60 1.56
N TYR A 4 -10.52 -1.17 1.09
CA TYR A 4 -10.27 -0.85 -0.32
C TYR A 4 -9.10 -1.67 -0.81
N THR A 5 -9.17 -2.16 -2.04
CA THR A 5 -8.14 -3.02 -2.61
C THR A 5 -7.70 -2.47 -3.96
N GLN A 6 -6.39 -2.49 -4.20
CA GLN A 6 -5.78 -2.09 -5.46
C GLN A 6 -4.75 -3.15 -5.83
N TYR A 7 -4.78 -3.56 -7.10
CA TYR A 7 -3.83 -4.51 -7.65
C TYR A 7 -2.84 -3.76 -8.53
N PHE A 8 -1.55 -4.01 -8.34
CA PHE A 8 -0.49 -3.46 -9.18
C PHE A 8 0.34 -4.58 -9.77
N THR A 9 0.81 -4.40 -11.00
CA THR A 9 1.93 -5.16 -11.54
C THR A 9 3.07 -4.19 -11.81
N VAL A 10 4.22 -4.39 -11.19
CA VAL A 10 5.42 -3.55 -11.37
C VAL A 10 6.61 -4.38 -11.85
N ALA A 11 7.50 -3.75 -12.60
CA ALA A 11 8.81 -4.29 -12.95
C ALA A 11 9.91 -3.47 -12.26
N VAL A 12 10.79 -4.16 -11.52
CA VAL A 12 11.86 -3.54 -10.74
C VAL A 12 12.99 -4.56 -10.54
N PRO A 13 14.26 -4.12 -10.45
CA PRO A 13 15.34 -5.01 -10.00
C PRO A 13 14.99 -5.62 -8.63
N PRO A 14 15.08 -6.95 -8.47
CA PRO A 14 14.67 -7.64 -7.23
C PRO A 14 15.34 -7.07 -5.98
N ASP A 15 16.61 -6.69 -6.11
CA ASP A 15 17.44 -6.19 -5.01
C ASP A 15 16.99 -4.83 -4.44
N ARG A 16 16.15 -4.08 -5.17
CA ARG A 16 15.70 -2.74 -4.79
C ARG A 16 14.21 -2.65 -4.49
N PHE A 17 13.43 -3.64 -4.91
CA PHE A 17 11.98 -3.65 -4.74
C PHE A 17 11.57 -3.39 -3.29
N ARG A 18 12.17 -4.14 -2.34
CA ARG A 18 11.75 -4.09 -0.94
C ARG A 18 11.97 -2.71 -0.34
N GLN A 19 13.16 -2.16 -0.53
CA GLN A 19 13.51 -0.82 -0.05
C GLN A 19 12.59 0.23 -0.68
N THR A 20 12.37 0.16 -2.00
CA THR A 20 11.44 1.05 -2.69
C THR A 20 10.04 1.00 -2.09
N LEU A 21 9.51 -0.20 -1.81
CA LEU A 21 8.17 -0.34 -1.25
C LEU A 21 8.08 0.27 0.16
N VAL A 22 9.07 0.01 1.01
CA VAL A 22 9.16 0.60 2.37
C VAL A 22 9.22 2.13 2.29
N ASP A 23 10.07 2.67 1.42
CA ASP A 23 10.22 4.13 1.25
C ASP A 23 8.93 4.76 0.73
N THR A 24 8.25 4.09 -0.20
CA THR A 24 6.95 4.54 -0.74
C THR A 24 5.92 4.65 0.37
N LEU A 25 5.76 3.62 1.20
CA LEU A 25 4.77 3.62 2.28
C LEU A 25 5.15 4.62 3.39
N SER A 26 6.44 4.73 3.72
CA SER A 26 6.94 5.71 4.69
C SER A 26 6.67 7.15 4.24
N SER A 27 6.74 7.42 2.92
CA SER A 27 6.38 8.73 2.35
C SER A 27 4.89 9.08 2.49
N CYS A 28 4.04 8.09 2.75
CA CYS A 28 2.62 8.26 3.03
C CYS A 28 2.29 8.38 4.53
N ASN A 29 3.29 8.69 5.38
CA ASN A 29 3.12 8.77 6.84
C ASN A 29 2.68 7.43 7.48
N LEU A 30 3.13 6.32 6.90
CA LEU A 30 2.90 4.98 7.43
C LEU A 30 4.19 4.47 8.09
N ASP A 31 4.06 3.84 9.25
CA ASP A 31 5.12 3.12 9.93
C ASP A 31 5.01 1.62 9.60
N ILE A 32 6.14 0.98 9.30
CA ILE A 32 6.16 -0.46 8.97
C ILE A 32 6.11 -1.25 10.27
N ILE A 33 5.01 -1.99 10.47
CA ILE A 33 4.79 -2.75 11.71
C ILE A 33 4.98 -4.26 11.53
N TYR A 34 5.05 -4.73 10.28
CA TYR A 34 5.37 -6.12 9.95
C TYR A 34 5.98 -6.24 8.54
N ASP A 35 7.05 -6.99 8.40
CA ASP A 35 7.82 -7.13 7.16
C ASP A 35 8.28 -8.59 6.98
N THR A 36 7.74 -9.29 5.97
CA THR A 36 8.19 -10.61 5.50
C THR A 36 8.37 -10.63 3.99
N GLN A 37 9.03 -11.65 3.43
CA GLN A 37 9.36 -11.71 2.00
C GLN A 37 8.17 -11.44 1.05
N ASP A 38 7.01 -11.99 1.37
CA ASP A 38 5.77 -12.01 0.58
C ASP A 38 4.68 -11.06 1.12
N TYR A 39 4.94 -10.37 2.23
CA TYR A 39 3.92 -9.57 2.89
C TYR A 39 4.51 -8.39 3.65
N LEU A 40 3.82 -7.26 3.64
CA LEU A 40 4.20 -6.05 4.36
C LEU A 40 2.95 -5.41 4.97
N MET A 41 3.02 -5.04 6.23
CA MET A 41 1.97 -4.30 6.92
C MET A 41 2.53 -2.97 7.42
N ALA A 42 1.85 -1.89 7.07
CA ALA A 42 2.14 -0.55 7.53
C ALA A 42 0.91 0.06 8.20
N ARG A 43 1.10 0.88 9.23
CA ARG A 43 0.02 1.58 9.92
C ARG A 43 0.31 3.06 9.92
N GLU A 44 -0.73 3.86 9.73
CA GLU A 44 -0.65 5.31 9.87
C GLU A 44 -0.06 5.74 11.22
N ILE A 45 0.87 6.70 11.15
CA ILE A 45 1.49 7.27 12.34
C ILE A 45 0.42 8.06 13.14
N PRO A 46 0.24 7.78 14.44
CA PRO A 46 -0.73 8.50 15.27
C PRO A 46 -0.45 10.00 15.34
N GLY A 47 -1.51 10.82 15.43
CA GLY A 47 -1.41 12.27 15.63
C GLY A 47 -2.23 13.11 14.64
N GLY A 48 -2.55 12.56 13.47
CA GLY A 48 -3.40 13.23 12.46
C GLY A 48 -4.91 12.93 12.61
N VAL A 49 -5.26 11.77 13.14
CA VAL A 49 -6.65 11.33 13.33
C VAL A 49 -6.84 10.60 14.68
N PRO A 50 -8.08 10.46 15.18
CA PRO A 50 -8.37 9.60 16.32
C PRO A 50 -7.84 8.19 16.11
N PHE A 51 -7.33 7.55 17.16
CA PHE A 51 -6.72 6.22 17.10
C PHE A 51 -7.61 5.17 16.41
N ALA A 52 -8.92 5.22 16.68
CA ALA A 52 -9.90 4.30 16.10
C ALA A 52 -10.09 4.47 14.57
N LYS A 53 -9.64 5.61 14.01
CA LYS A 53 -9.67 5.91 12.57
C LYS A 53 -8.35 5.64 11.86
N LEU A 54 -7.31 5.18 12.56
CA LEU A 54 -6.03 4.86 11.94
C LEU A 54 -6.20 3.79 10.87
N VAL A 55 -5.55 4.01 9.74
CA VAL A 55 -5.60 3.10 8.60
C VAL A 55 -4.43 2.12 8.69
N THR A 56 -4.71 0.84 8.45
CA THR A 56 -3.68 -0.18 8.23
C THR A 56 -3.64 -0.52 6.74
N ILE A 57 -2.45 -0.49 6.17
CA ILE A 57 -2.16 -0.89 4.80
C ILE A 57 -1.48 -2.25 4.84
N GLU A 58 -2.04 -3.21 4.12
CA GLU A 58 -1.42 -4.51 3.89
C GLU A 58 -1.03 -4.61 2.42
N VAL A 59 0.18 -5.09 2.15
CA VAL A 59 0.70 -5.33 0.81
C VAL A 59 1.07 -6.79 0.70
N LEU A 60 0.35 -7.55 -0.11
CA LEU A 60 0.73 -8.90 -0.50
C LEU A 60 1.61 -8.82 -1.75
N ILE A 61 2.69 -9.60 -1.77
CA ILE A 61 3.76 -9.52 -2.77
C ILE A 61 3.93 -10.88 -3.41
N ASP A 62 3.52 -10.99 -4.68
CA ASP A 62 3.70 -12.20 -5.48
C ASP A 62 4.77 -11.95 -6.55
N GLN A 63 5.91 -12.62 -6.39
CA GLN A 63 6.96 -12.63 -7.41
C GLN A 63 6.60 -13.62 -8.52
N THR A 64 6.64 -13.16 -9.76
CA THR A 64 6.42 -14.02 -10.93
C THR A 64 7.75 -14.29 -11.65
N PRO A 65 7.88 -15.40 -12.40
CA PRO A 65 9.13 -15.78 -13.09
C PRO A 65 9.64 -14.74 -14.10
N GLU A 66 8.77 -13.83 -14.56
CA GLU A 66 9.07 -12.83 -15.60
C GLU A 66 9.72 -11.55 -15.05
N SER A 67 10.29 -11.57 -13.84
CA SER A 67 10.77 -10.37 -13.13
C SER A 67 9.68 -9.30 -12.93
N LYS A 68 8.43 -9.73 -12.91
CA LYS A 68 7.27 -8.89 -12.55
C LYS A 68 6.83 -9.22 -11.14
N ILE A 69 6.51 -8.20 -10.39
CA ILE A 69 6.01 -8.31 -9.03
C ILE A 69 4.57 -7.83 -9.04
N ARG A 70 3.68 -8.69 -8.56
CA ARG A 70 2.27 -8.34 -8.35
C ARG A 70 2.10 -7.91 -6.91
N LEU A 71 1.45 -6.78 -6.73
CA LEU A 71 1.13 -6.21 -5.43
C LEU A 71 -0.38 -6.21 -5.24
N THR A 72 -0.83 -6.69 -4.10
CA THR A 72 -2.20 -6.46 -3.66
C THR A 72 -2.14 -5.53 -2.46
N CYS A 73 -2.49 -4.27 -2.66
CA CYS A 73 -2.55 -3.26 -1.61
C CYS A 73 -3.97 -3.20 -1.04
N VAL A 74 -4.10 -3.39 0.27
CA VAL A 74 -5.37 -3.39 0.98
C VAL A 74 -5.32 -2.33 2.08
N ALA A 75 -6.16 -1.31 1.98
CA ALA A 75 -6.36 -0.33 3.03
C ALA A 75 -7.55 -0.74 3.89
N LYS A 76 -7.38 -0.78 5.21
CA LYS A 76 -8.40 -1.18 6.18
C LYS A 76 -8.52 -0.20 7.33
N ASN A 77 -9.75 0.02 7.77
CA ASN A 77 -10.05 0.61 9.06
C ASN A 77 -11.28 -0.06 9.68
N GLU A 78 -11.21 -0.40 10.97
CA GLU A 78 -12.22 -1.18 11.68
C GLU A 78 -13.52 -0.39 11.93
N GLU A 79 -13.42 0.91 12.17
CA GLU A 79 -14.56 1.76 12.59
C GLU A 79 -15.30 2.45 11.44
N LEU A 80 -14.58 2.83 10.38
CA LEU A 80 -15.14 3.65 9.31
C LEU A 80 -16.09 2.83 8.42
N PRO A 81 -17.21 3.42 7.93
CA PRO A 81 -18.07 2.80 6.93
C PRO A 81 -17.42 2.85 5.55
N LEU A 82 -17.66 1.85 4.70
CA LEU A 82 -17.16 1.81 3.33
C LEU A 82 -17.77 2.95 2.48
N GLN A 83 -17.02 4.03 2.28
CA GLN A 83 -17.44 5.24 1.56
C GLN A 83 -16.26 5.88 0.84
N ARG A 84 -16.47 6.48 -0.34
CA ARG A 84 -15.39 7.17 -1.08
C ARG A 84 -14.95 8.50 -0.48
N ASN A 85 -15.68 9.01 0.50
CA ASN A 85 -15.36 10.25 1.21
C ASN A 85 -15.13 9.95 2.69
N ASN A 86 -14.09 9.18 3.00
CA ASN A 86 -13.64 8.95 4.36
C ASN A 86 -12.10 8.91 4.42
N HIS A 87 -11.56 8.95 5.63
CA HIS A 87 -10.12 8.94 5.88
C HIS A 87 -9.42 7.67 5.33
N CYS A 88 -10.07 6.52 5.44
CA CYS A 88 -9.53 5.25 4.91
C CYS A 88 -9.37 5.29 3.38
N TYR A 89 -10.32 5.88 2.66
CA TYR A 89 -10.25 6.07 1.21
C TYR A 89 -9.19 7.11 0.84
N GLN A 90 -9.05 8.19 1.61
CA GLN A 90 -8.01 9.21 1.37
C GLN A 90 -6.60 8.62 1.50
N MET A 91 -6.36 7.84 2.55
CA MET A 91 -5.09 7.14 2.73
C MET A 91 -4.87 6.08 1.63
N PHE A 92 -5.91 5.33 1.26
CA PHE A 92 -5.87 4.40 0.14
C PHE A 92 -5.46 5.10 -1.18
N ASP A 93 -6.08 6.23 -1.49
CA ASP A 93 -5.78 7.00 -2.69
C ASP A 93 -4.35 7.56 -2.67
N GLN A 94 -3.89 8.08 -1.52
CA GLN A 94 -2.52 8.56 -1.33
C GLN A 94 -1.49 7.45 -1.59
N VAL A 95 -1.70 6.26 -1.00
CA VAL A 95 -0.81 5.10 -1.21
C VAL A 95 -0.82 4.67 -2.68
N ASN A 96 -1.99 4.64 -3.31
CA ASN A 96 -2.08 4.24 -4.71
C ASN A 96 -1.36 5.22 -5.64
N GLN A 97 -1.47 6.52 -5.37
CA GLN A 97 -0.73 7.55 -6.11
C GLN A 97 0.78 7.40 -5.90
N ALA A 98 1.23 7.20 -4.66
CA ALA A 98 2.64 7.00 -4.36
C ALA A 98 3.22 5.77 -5.06
N VAL A 99 2.48 4.66 -5.09
CA VAL A 99 2.89 3.44 -5.81
C VAL A 99 2.91 3.66 -7.32
N SER A 100 1.89 4.31 -7.88
CA SER A 100 1.75 4.50 -9.33
C SER A 100 2.74 5.51 -9.90
N GLN A 101 3.14 6.52 -9.11
CA GLN A 101 4.03 7.60 -9.53
C GLN A 101 5.49 7.36 -9.12
N ASN A 102 5.79 6.24 -8.48
CA ASN A 102 7.15 5.92 -8.07
C ASN A 102 8.05 5.71 -9.29
N GLN A 103 9.14 6.49 -9.36
CA GLN A 103 10.07 6.49 -10.49
C GLN A 103 11.11 5.36 -10.47
N THR A 104 11.20 4.62 -9.35
CA THR A 104 12.21 3.57 -9.17
C THR A 104 11.75 2.20 -9.66
N TRP A 105 10.48 2.07 -10.03
CA TRP A 105 9.94 0.92 -10.75
C TRP A 105 9.11 1.34 -11.95
N GLN A 106 8.88 0.41 -12.87
CA GLN A 106 7.98 0.61 -13.98
C GLN A 106 6.61 0.01 -13.63
N LEU A 107 5.58 0.86 -13.56
CA LEU A 107 4.20 0.40 -13.46
C LEU A 107 3.76 -0.23 -14.78
N LEU A 108 3.37 -1.51 -14.75
CA LEU A 108 2.88 -2.25 -15.91
C LEU A 108 1.35 -2.27 -15.96
N GLU A 109 0.70 -2.40 -14.81
CA GLU A 109 -0.76 -2.50 -14.70
C GLU A 109 -1.24 -2.03 -13.32
N SER A 110 -2.43 -1.41 -13.26
CA SER A 110 -3.14 -1.07 -12.03
C SER A 110 -4.64 -1.35 -12.21
N ILE A 111 -5.24 -2.11 -11.30
CA ILE A 111 -6.67 -2.50 -11.33
C ILE A 111 -7.30 -2.22 -9.96
N THR A 112 -8.22 -1.27 -9.90
CA THR A 112 -8.97 -0.97 -8.68
C THR A 112 -10.07 -2.00 -8.45
N GLY A 113 -10.11 -2.59 -7.24
CA GLY A 113 -11.12 -3.57 -6.81
C GLY A 113 -12.16 -3.01 -5.84
#